data_AF-A0A2E9BW21-F1
#
_entry.id   AF-A0A2E9BW21-F1
#
_cell.length_a   1.000
_cell.length_b   1.000
_cell.length_c   1.000
_cell.angle_alpha   90.00
_cell.angle_beta   90.00
_cell.angle_gamma   90.00
#
_symmetry.space_group_name_H-M   'P 1'
#
loop_
_entity.id
_entity.type
_entity.pdbx_description
1 polymer ?
#
loop_
_entity_poly.entity_id
_entity_poly.type
_entity_poly.pdbx_seq_one_letter_code
_entity_poly.pdbx_strand_id
1 'polypeptide(L)'
;MKRKFETLFVGQALFKTVWRTAWATVVVGAVAACGGGGGNDNANAAAIAAVVAANAAGSSGPPPPAVVPVPPVEPSVPTEVAPPEKKTKWATTWQVALYRNIPQNENSDTVRMRIRTSVGGEGVRIRLSNVFGTATMRVDHASVALPDDGDASDPTAIDLGTRKVLTFNGGKTLAEVPAGTELLSDPVSMNVPKLSDLLVTLHFQGSTQYADMHMESAVPLPGYFVVRKRDVSGEASIKAAAPNYQTYNGAFSLSEVKVLAPEETRVVIAMSESITAGFGAKDIQEPWPAVLSKLANSNGELLGVGNAGISGNAMISFENGPSLRSRFERDVLSRDPTDIVILAGDNDLNQRKTPDQIIEHYKYFVETARARKIKVYGGVNTPIGNIPGIGEAGRTGFVDDPTNYGKWLKINEWIKTPGNFDGVIDFPAVVSNPASMPLALSSDCYMPSSPIHLNTRGLDVMGTLAYDVLYGKKEKPAAPCNGLEFPPSN
;
A
#
# COMPACT_ATOMS: atom_id res chain seq x y z
N MET A 1 -23.23 35.74 34.74
CA MET A 1 -23.37 34.27 34.78
C MET A 1 -22.00 33.65 35.08
N LYS A 2 -21.78 33.19 36.31
CA LYS A 2 -20.62 32.38 36.74
C LYS A 2 -21.18 31.16 37.50
N ARG A 3 -20.40 30.06 37.57
CA ARG A 3 -20.81 28.69 37.98
C ARG A 3 -21.68 27.93 36.96
N LYS A 4 -21.02 27.06 36.17
CA LYS A 4 -21.44 25.70 35.73
C LYS A 4 -20.57 25.25 34.55
N PHE A 5 -19.27 24.97 34.78
CA PHE A 5 -18.42 24.28 33.80
C PHE A 5 -17.18 23.57 34.40
N GLU A 6 -17.26 23.12 35.65
CA GLU A 6 -16.16 22.43 36.36
C GLU A 6 -16.67 21.17 37.07
N THR A 7 -16.93 20.08 36.32
CA THR A 7 -17.01 18.68 36.81
C THR A 7 -17.16 17.70 35.64
N LEU A 8 -16.13 17.54 34.79
CA LEU A 8 -16.09 16.44 33.79
C LEU A 8 -14.67 16.12 33.27
N PHE A 9 -13.66 16.19 34.14
CA PHE A 9 -12.26 15.83 33.83
C PHE A 9 -11.57 15.07 34.99
N VAL A 10 -12.15 13.93 35.38
CA VAL A 10 -11.50 12.92 36.24
C VAL A 10 -11.82 11.55 35.65
N GLY A 11 -10.89 10.94 34.90
CA GLY A 11 -11.22 9.72 34.14
C GLY A 11 -10.10 8.94 33.43
N GLN A 12 -8.86 9.42 33.33
CA GLN A 12 -7.74 8.63 32.78
C GLN A 12 -6.42 8.84 33.55
N ALA A 13 -6.37 8.36 34.79
CA ALA A 13 -5.15 8.33 35.61
C ALA A 13 -5.09 7.09 36.51
N LEU A 14 -5.55 5.93 36.02
CA LEU A 14 -5.81 4.75 36.86
C LEU A 14 -5.59 3.40 36.15
N PHE A 15 -4.49 3.24 35.41
CA PHE A 15 -4.03 1.92 34.93
C PHE A 15 -2.49 1.76 34.83
N LYS A 16 -1.76 2.45 35.72
CA LYS A 16 -0.36 2.15 36.06
C LYS A 16 -0.24 2.17 37.59
N THR A 17 0.78 1.49 38.13
CA THR A 17 1.02 1.34 39.58
C THR A 17 0.08 0.36 40.30
N VAL A 18 0.01 -0.87 39.79
CA VAL A 18 -0.07 -2.07 40.63
C VAL A 18 1.22 -2.88 40.36
N TRP A 19 1.70 -3.65 41.33
CA TRP A 19 2.99 -4.38 41.32
C TRP A 19 4.26 -3.53 41.43
N ARG A 20 4.53 -3.01 42.63
CA ARG A 20 5.85 -3.13 43.29
C ARG A 20 5.79 -2.74 44.78
N THR A 21 6.14 -3.70 45.65
CA THR A 21 6.56 -3.54 47.07
C THR A 21 5.58 -2.88 48.07
N ALA A 22 5.52 -3.29 49.35
CA ALA A 22 6.15 -4.42 50.05
C ALA A 22 5.31 -4.85 51.28
N TRP A 23 5.47 -6.10 51.71
CA TRP A 23 5.16 -6.57 53.07
C TRP A 23 6.29 -7.46 53.57
N ALA A 24 6.82 -7.13 54.75
CA ALA A 24 7.84 -7.81 55.56
C ALA A 24 7.67 -7.27 57.00
N THR A 25 8.08 -7.90 58.12
CA THR A 25 8.88 -9.12 58.40
C THR A 25 8.32 -9.74 59.73
N VAL A 26 8.89 -10.66 60.52
CA VAL A 26 10.25 -11.23 60.67
C VAL A 26 10.26 -12.74 60.26
N VAL A 27 10.72 -13.80 60.96
CA VAL A 27 11.26 -14.05 62.32
C VAL A 27 12.53 -14.94 62.25
N VAL A 28 13.38 -14.76 63.26
CA VAL A 28 14.58 -15.49 63.71
C VAL A 28 14.50 -17.03 63.61
N GLY A 29 15.58 -17.81 63.39
CA GLY A 29 16.99 -17.47 63.04
C GLY A 29 18.08 -18.24 63.82
N ALA A 30 19.00 -18.93 63.11
CA ALA A 30 20.31 -19.46 63.57
C ALA A 30 21.13 -19.86 62.30
N VAL A 31 22.29 -19.30 61.94
CA VAL A 31 23.65 -19.21 62.56
C VAL A 31 24.59 -20.39 62.23
N ALA A 32 25.31 -20.20 61.11
CA ALA A 32 26.70 -20.56 60.74
C ALA A 32 27.41 -21.85 61.25
N ALA A 33 28.06 -22.54 60.30
CA ALA A 33 29.34 -23.25 60.49
C ALA A 33 30.20 -23.20 59.21
N CYS A 34 31.52 -23.33 59.35
CA CYS A 34 32.54 -23.07 58.31
C CYS A 34 32.78 -24.24 57.34
N GLY A 35 33.52 -23.99 56.26
CA GLY A 35 34.33 -25.01 55.58
C GLY A 35 34.29 -24.99 54.06
N GLY A 36 35.43 -24.70 53.42
CA GLY A 36 35.67 -25.05 52.01
C GLY A 36 36.57 -26.30 51.94
N GLY A 37 36.46 -27.09 50.87
CA GLY A 37 37.30 -28.26 50.68
C GLY A 37 36.93 -29.10 49.47
N GLY A 38 37.59 -28.85 48.33
CA GLY A 38 37.76 -29.87 47.30
C GLY A 38 39.01 -30.68 47.64
N GLY A 39 38.89 -31.98 47.80
CA GLY A 39 39.98 -32.86 48.24
C GLY A 39 39.71 -34.31 47.86
N ASN A 40 40.76 -35.02 47.46
CA ASN A 40 40.72 -36.30 46.78
C ASN A 40 40.58 -37.53 47.72
N ASP A 41 40.28 -38.67 47.09
CA ASP A 41 40.73 -40.04 47.40
C ASP A 41 40.05 -40.90 48.49
N ASN A 42 39.52 -42.03 47.99
CA ASN A 42 39.65 -43.40 48.52
C ASN A 42 39.18 -43.74 49.95
N ALA A 43 38.07 -44.49 50.03
CA ALA A 43 38.12 -45.92 50.43
C ALA A 43 36.77 -46.65 50.30
N ASN A 44 36.73 -47.75 49.54
CA ASN A 44 36.15 -49.04 49.96
C ASN A 44 36.33 -50.11 48.86
N ALA A 45 36.91 -51.26 49.21
CA ALA A 45 37.14 -52.36 48.27
C ALA A 45 37.06 -53.74 48.96
N ALA A 46 36.07 -54.55 48.58
CA ALA A 46 35.91 -55.97 48.88
C ALA A 46 34.75 -56.51 47.99
N ALA A 47 34.76 -57.72 47.42
CA ALA A 47 35.82 -58.73 47.25
C ALA A 47 35.54 -59.55 45.96
N ILE A 48 36.35 -60.58 45.65
CA ILE A 48 36.40 -61.27 44.36
C ILE A 48 36.01 -62.76 44.48
N ALA A 49 35.12 -63.24 43.58
CA ALA A 49 34.91 -64.58 42.95
C ALA A 49 35.18 -65.92 43.75
N ALA A 50 34.75 -67.14 43.35
CA ALA A 50 34.17 -67.70 42.11
C ALA A 50 33.44 -69.06 42.38
N VAL A 51 33.14 -69.83 41.30
CA VAL A 51 32.95 -71.31 41.20
C VAL A 51 31.52 -71.92 41.13
N VAL A 52 31.12 -72.26 39.88
CA VAL A 52 30.55 -73.54 39.35
C VAL A 52 29.50 -74.36 40.13
N ALA A 53 28.33 -74.58 39.49
CA ALA A 53 27.72 -75.92 39.23
C ALA A 53 26.56 -75.80 38.20
N ALA A 54 26.18 -76.88 37.51
CA ALA A 54 25.18 -76.87 36.44
C ALA A 54 24.03 -77.86 36.68
N ASN A 55 22.80 -77.51 36.24
CA ASN A 55 21.85 -78.44 35.61
C ASN A 55 20.55 -77.76 35.13
N ALA A 56 20.32 -77.75 33.81
CA ALA A 56 19.01 -77.72 33.17
C ALA A 56 19.18 -78.12 31.70
N ALA A 57 18.34 -79.02 31.18
CA ALA A 57 18.49 -79.56 29.83
C ALA A 57 17.24 -79.31 28.96
N GLY A 58 17.46 -79.16 27.66
CA GLY A 58 16.52 -79.59 26.63
C GLY A 58 15.23 -78.78 26.43
N SER A 59 15.30 -77.75 25.58
CA SER A 59 14.25 -77.53 24.56
C SER A 59 14.89 -77.00 23.28
N SER A 60 14.30 -77.34 22.12
CA SER A 60 14.89 -77.10 20.80
C SER A 60 14.51 -75.72 20.25
N GLY A 61 15.50 -74.84 20.07
CA GLY A 61 15.33 -73.63 19.27
C GLY A 61 15.22 -73.92 17.76
N PRO A 62 14.59 -73.04 16.98
CA PRO A 62 14.48 -73.21 15.53
C PRO A 62 15.85 -73.05 14.82
N PRO A 63 16.02 -73.61 13.61
CA PRO A 63 17.25 -73.42 12.84
C PRO A 63 17.46 -71.94 12.48
N PRO A 64 18.72 -71.47 12.35
CA PRO A 64 19.01 -70.11 11.94
C PRO A 64 18.49 -69.85 10.51
N PRO A 65 17.98 -68.64 10.22
CA PRO A 65 17.57 -68.29 8.87
C PRO A 65 18.75 -68.33 7.90
N ALA A 66 18.49 -68.75 6.66
CA ALA A 66 19.52 -68.79 5.62
C ALA A 66 20.10 -67.39 5.37
N VAL A 67 21.42 -67.32 5.18
CA VAL A 67 22.11 -66.07 4.82
C VAL A 67 21.74 -65.70 3.38
N VAL A 68 20.76 -64.81 3.23
CA VAL A 68 20.40 -64.21 1.94
C VAL A 68 21.57 -63.32 1.50
N PRO A 69 22.09 -63.44 0.26
CA PRO A 69 23.10 -62.52 -0.24
C PRO A 69 22.60 -61.08 -0.21
N VAL A 70 23.39 -60.17 0.35
CA VAL A 70 23.08 -58.73 0.30
C VAL A 70 23.13 -58.31 -1.18
N PRO A 71 22.04 -57.74 -1.75
CA PRO A 71 22.07 -57.25 -3.12
C PRO A 71 23.10 -56.12 -3.26
N PRO A 72 23.70 -55.92 -4.44
CA PRO A 72 24.63 -54.82 -4.65
C PRO A 72 23.92 -53.49 -4.35
N VAL A 73 24.61 -52.61 -3.62
CA VAL A 73 24.10 -51.27 -3.33
C VAL A 73 24.06 -50.50 -4.65
N GLU A 74 22.84 -50.26 -5.16
CA GLU A 74 22.65 -49.36 -6.30
C GLU A 74 23.18 -47.96 -5.92
N PRO A 75 23.89 -47.27 -6.83
CA PRO A 75 24.39 -45.93 -6.55
C PRO A 75 23.18 -45.02 -6.26
N SER A 76 23.16 -44.42 -5.07
CA SER A 76 22.07 -43.53 -4.65
C SER A 76 21.89 -42.43 -5.68
N VAL A 77 20.75 -42.44 -6.38
CA VAL A 77 20.33 -41.37 -7.28
C VAL A 77 20.46 -40.05 -6.51
N PRO A 78 21.20 -39.04 -7.03
CA PRO A 78 21.32 -37.77 -6.33
C PRO A 78 19.93 -37.21 -6.07
N THR A 79 19.59 -37.01 -4.80
CA THR A 79 18.32 -36.39 -4.42
C THR A 79 18.24 -35.04 -5.13
N GLU A 80 17.27 -34.89 -6.04
CA GLU A 80 17.09 -33.64 -6.77
C GLU A 80 16.93 -32.52 -5.74
N VAL A 81 17.91 -31.61 -5.70
CA VAL A 81 17.90 -30.51 -4.73
C VAL A 81 16.75 -29.61 -5.15
N ALA A 82 15.64 -29.71 -4.41
CA ALA A 82 14.43 -28.94 -4.66
C ALA A 82 14.82 -27.47 -4.89
N PRO A 83 14.34 -26.83 -5.98
CA PRO A 83 14.74 -25.48 -6.32
C PRO A 83 14.59 -24.56 -5.10
N PRO A 84 15.59 -23.70 -4.81
CA PRO A 84 15.57 -22.87 -3.60
C PRO A 84 14.25 -22.10 -3.54
N GLU A 85 13.52 -22.27 -2.44
CA GLU A 85 12.15 -21.79 -2.30
C GLU A 85 12.08 -20.30 -2.68
N LYS A 86 11.27 -19.99 -3.70
CA LYS A 86 11.09 -18.61 -4.17
C LYS A 86 10.51 -17.79 -3.02
N LYS A 87 11.36 -17.01 -2.36
CA LYS A 87 10.91 -16.11 -1.32
C LYS A 87 9.95 -15.08 -1.91
N THR A 88 8.82 -14.89 -1.25
CA THR A 88 7.74 -14.00 -1.69
C THR A 88 7.26 -13.12 -0.56
N LYS A 89 6.59 -12.02 -0.92
CA LYS A 89 5.94 -11.10 0.03
C LYS A 89 4.67 -10.51 -0.57
N TRP A 90 3.83 -9.96 0.30
CA TRP A 90 2.60 -9.27 -0.10
C TRP A 90 2.89 -7.83 -0.54
N ALA A 91 3.10 -7.64 -1.84
CA ALA A 91 3.33 -6.34 -2.46
C ALA A 91 1.99 -5.68 -2.85
N THR A 92 1.83 -4.39 -2.58
CA THR A 92 0.70 -3.59 -3.06
C THR A 92 0.80 -3.44 -4.59
N THR A 93 -0.15 -4.00 -5.33
CA THR A 93 -0.19 -3.86 -6.81
C THR A 93 -1.11 -2.73 -7.26
N TRP A 94 -2.09 -2.38 -6.44
CA TRP A 94 -2.98 -1.25 -6.65
C TRP A 94 -3.44 -0.72 -5.30
N GLN A 95 -3.57 0.59 -5.18
CA GLN A 95 -4.12 1.27 -4.02
C GLN A 95 -4.72 2.60 -4.43
N VAL A 96 -5.77 3.02 -3.74
CA VAL A 96 -6.31 4.37 -3.77
C VAL A 96 -6.53 4.90 -2.35
N ALA A 97 -6.28 6.20 -2.12
CA ALA A 97 -6.59 6.84 -0.84
C ALA A 97 -8.06 7.30 -0.82
N LEU A 98 -8.87 6.65 0.02
CA LEU A 98 -10.29 6.95 0.17
C LEU A 98 -10.52 8.16 1.11
N TYR A 99 -11.52 8.97 0.77
CA TYR A 99 -12.05 10.09 1.54
C TYR A 99 -13.55 9.91 1.84
N ARG A 100 -14.07 10.76 2.72
CA ARG A 100 -15.50 10.77 3.10
C ARG A 100 -16.36 11.32 1.98
N ASN A 101 -17.24 10.50 1.43
CA ASN A 101 -18.41 10.95 0.67
C ASN A 101 -19.58 11.31 1.62
N ILE A 102 -20.60 12.01 1.10
CA ILE A 102 -21.91 12.15 1.76
C ILE A 102 -22.54 10.75 1.85
N PRO A 103 -22.78 10.18 3.04
CA PRO A 103 -23.21 8.79 3.16
C PRO A 103 -24.59 8.55 2.55
N GLN A 104 -24.63 7.85 1.41
CA GLN A 104 -25.85 7.32 0.82
C GLN A 104 -26.09 5.91 1.37
N ASN A 105 -27.32 5.60 1.77
CA ASN A 105 -27.71 4.26 2.27
C ASN A 105 -28.29 3.47 1.10
N GLU A 106 -27.56 2.45 0.65
CA GLU A 106 -27.94 1.63 -0.51
C GLU A 106 -28.06 0.17 -0.08
N ASN A 107 -29.06 -0.53 -0.63
CA ASN A 107 -29.55 -1.79 -0.05
C ASN A 107 -29.39 -2.95 -1.02
N SER A 108 -28.51 -3.90 -0.70
CA SER A 108 -28.25 -5.09 -1.53
C SER A 108 -27.81 -4.80 -2.96
N ASP A 109 -26.83 -3.91 -3.11
CA ASP A 109 -26.21 -3.60 -4.40
C ASP A 109 -25.07 -4.57 -4.72
N THR A 110 -24.89 -4.89 -6.01
CA THR A 110 -23.64 -5.49 -6.53
C THR A 110 -22.77 -4.39 -7.12
N VAL A 111 -21.48 -4.38 -6.79
CA VAL A 111 -20.46 -3.48 -7.35
C VAL A 111 -19.32 -4.29 -7.96
N ARG A 112 -19.00 -4.06 -9.24
CA ARG A 112 -17.81 -4.62 -9.91
C ARG A 112 -16.85 -3.48 -10.25
N MET A 113 -15.72 -3.41 -9.54
CA MET A 113 -14.63 -2.45 -9.75
C MET A 113 -13.60 -3.01 -10.73
N ARG A 114 -13.08 -2.15 -11.60
CA ARG A 114 -11.99 -2.44 -12.55
C ARG A 114 -10.73 -1.72 -12.08
N ILE A 115 -9.75 -2.49 -11.59
CA ILE A 115 -8.43 -1.95 -11.19
C ILE A 115 -7.36 -2.40 -12.17
N ARG A 116 -6.25 -1.66 -12.23
CA ARG A 116 -5.04 -1.99 -13.01
C ARG A 116 -3.95 -2.47 -12.05
N THR A 117 -3.38 -3.64 -12.30
CA THR A 117 -2.23 -4.14 -11.55
C THR A 117 -0.96 -3.42 -12.01
N SER A 118 -0.05 -3.15 -11.08
CA SER A 118 1.32 -2.72 -11.40
C SER A 118 2.20 -3.97 -11.54
N VAL A 119 2.54 -4.59 -10.42
CA VAL A 119 3.25 -5.88 -10.34
C VAL A 119 2.28 -7.07 -10.29
N GLY A 120 2.68 -8.21 -10.85
CA GLY A 120 1.92 -9.47 -10.78
C GLY A 120 2.30 -10.36 -9.60
N GLY A 121 1.63 -11.51 -9.45
CA GLY A 121 1.92 -12.49 -8.40
C GLY A 121 1.11 -13.78 -8.51
N GLU A 122 1.40 -14.73 -7.62
CA GLU A 122 0.83 -16.11 -7.60
C GLU A 122 -0.33 -16.26 -6.56
N GLY A 123 -0.69 -15.15 -5.89
CA GLY A 123 -1.81 -15.05 -4.97
C GLY A 123 -2.26 -13.60 -4.78
N VAL A 124 -3.46 -13.39 -4.24
CA VAL A 124 -4.11 -12.08 -4.14
C VAL A 124 -4.85 -11.89 -2.81
N ARG A 125 -4.90 -10.63 -2.35
CA ARG A 125 -5.68 -10.13 -1.22
C ARG A 125 -6.28 -8.77 -1.54
N ILE A 126 -7.46 -8.47 -1.03
CA ILE A 126 -8.06 -7.12 -1.09
C ILE A 126 -8.20 -6.53 0.31
N ARG A 127 -8.19 -5.19 0.41
CA ARG A 127 -8.55 -4.47 1.63
C ARG A 127 -9.84 -3.68 1.44
N LEU A 128 -10.86 -4.07 2.18
CA LEU A 128 -12.13 -3.36 2.28
C LEU A 128 -12.03 -2.22 3.29
N SER A 129 -12.72 -1.11 3.05
CA SER A 129 -12.69 0.09 3.89
C SER A 129 -14.10 0.53 4.29
N ASN A 130 -14.25 0.87 5.58
CA ASN A 130 -15.44 1.47 6.19
C ASN A 130 -15.00 2.50 7.25
N VAL A 131 -13.97 3.29 6.94
CA VAL A 131 -13.30 4.22 7.86
C VAL A 131 -14.10 5.50 8.09
N PHE A 132 -14.97 5.88 7.13
CA PHE A 132 -15.83 7.05 7.22
C PHE A 132 -17.29 6.74 7.50
N GLY A 133 -17.71 5.48 7.36
CA GLY A 133 -19.04 4.99 7.73
C GLY A 133 -19.30 5.02 9.25
N THR A 134 -20.56 4.83 9.63
CA THR A 134 -21.06 4.90 11.02
C THR A 134 -21.79 3.63 11.46
N ALA A 135 -21.89 2.63 10.59
CA ALA A 135 -22.43 1.30 10.87
C ALA A 135 -21.52 0.22 10.27
N THR A 136 -21.65 -1.04 10.70
CA THR A 136 -20.88 -2.17 10.13
C THR A 136 -21.30 -2.42 8.69
N MET A 137 -20.37 -2.23 7.75
CA MET A 137 -20.53 -2.65 6.36
C MET A 137 -20.47 -4.18 6.28
N ARG A 138 -21.38 -4.77 5.51
CA ARG A 138 -21.50 -6.23 5.35
C ARG A 138 -21.37 -6.58 3.88
N VAL A 139 -20.43 -7.45 3.52
CA VAL A 139 -20.24 -7.95 2.15
C VAL A 139 -20.35 -9.47 2.21
N ASP A 140 -21.44 -10.06 1.69
CA ASP A 140 -21.71 -11.50 1.79
C ASP A 140 -21.20 -12.31 0.59
N HIS A 141 -20.90 -11.65 -0.53
CA HIS A 141 -20.07 -12.20 -1.60
C HIS A 141 -18.99 -11.20 -2.02
N ALA A 142 -17.73 -11.67 -2.04
CA ALA A 142 -16.60 -10.95 -2.62
C ALA A 142 -15.81 -11.89 -3.53
N SER A 143 -15.37 -11.41 -4.69
CA SER A 143 -14.55 -12.18 -5.64
C SER A 143 -13.60 -11.31 -6.45
N VAL A 144 -12.60 -11.95 -7.05
CA VAL A 144 -11.70 -11.38 -8.06
C VAL A 144 -11.65 -12.28 -9.30
N ALA A 145 -11.50 -11.68 -10.48
CA ALA A 145 -11.32 -12.37 -11.75
C ALA A 145 -10.53 -11.51 -12.74
N LEU A 146 -9.92 -12.13 -13.75
CA LEU A 146 -9.41 -11.44 -14.93
C LEU A 146 -10.59 -11.06 -15.85
N PRO A 147 -10.44 -10.05 -16.73
CA PRO A 147 -11.40 -9.77 -17.79
C PRO A 147 -11.59 -10.99 -18.70
N ASP A 148 -12.73 -11.06 -19.38
CA ASP A 148 -12.92 -12.00 -20.49
C ASP A 148 -12.38 -11.40 -21.79
N ASP A 149 -11.18 -11.82 -22.20
CA ASP A 149 -10.58 -11.41 -23.49
C ASP A 149 -11.45 -11.82 -24.71
N GLY A 150 -12.42 -12.73 -24.52
CA GLY A 150 -13.41 -13.13 -25.53
C GLY A 150 -14.52 -12.11 -25.80
N ASP A 151 -14.85 -11.21 -24.86
CA ASP A 151 -15.73 -10.06 -25.09
C ASP A 151 -15.10 -8.75 -24.57
N ALA A 152 -14.04 -8.32 -25.24
CA ALA A 152 -13.45 -6.99 -25.07
C ALA A 152 -14.43 -5.81 -25.37
N SER A 153 -15.68 -6.06 -25.81
CA SER A 153 -16.74 -5.05 -25.92
C SER A 153 -17.56 -4.89 -24.64
N ASP A 154 -17.40 -5.78 -23.66
CA ASP A 154 -18.03 -5.71 -22.34
C ASP A 154 -16.98 -5.46 -21.25
N PRO A 155 -16.80 -4.21 -20.78
CA PRO A 155 -15.86 -3.91 -19.71
C PRO A 155 -16.33 -4.45 -18.35
N THR A 156 -17.50 -5.12 -18.28
CA THR A 156 -18.00 -5.83 -17.10
C THR A 156 -17.72 -7.34 -17.12
N ALA A 157 -17.29 -7.91 -18.26
CA ALA A 157 -17.12 -9.34 -18.44
C ALA A 157 -15.90 -9.89 -17.68
N ILE A 158 -16.01 -11.11 -17.16
CA ILE A 158 -14.96 -11.82 -16.43
C ILE A 158 -14.80 -13.27 -16.89
N ASP A 159 -13.55 -13.74 -17.00
CA ASP A 159 -13.29 -15.17 -17.16
C ASP A 159 -13.64 -15.91 -15.86
N LEU A 160 -14.74 -16.68 -15.90
CA LEU A 160 -15.19 -17.51 -14.80
C LEU A 160 -14.18 -18.60 -14.39
N GLY A 161 -13.28 -19.03 -15.28
CA GLY A 161 -12.19 -19.96 -14.95
C GLY A 161 -11.13 -19.33 -14.04
N THR A 162 -10.86 -18.03 -14.20
CA THR A 162 -9.96 -17.30 -13.30
C THR A 162 -10.61 -16.97 -11.95
N ARG A 163 -11.94 -16.80 -11.91
CA ARG A 163 -12.68 -16.25 -10.75
C ARG A 163 -12.36 -16.97 -9.44
N LYS A 164 -11.89 -16.21 -8.45
CA LYS A 164 -11.69 -16.65 -7.06
C LYS A 164 -12.68 -15.95 -6.14
N VAL A 165 -13.41 -16.73 -5.35
CA VAL A 165 -14.18 -16.21 -4.21
C VAL A 165 -13.19 -15.87 -3.09
N LEU A 166 -13.37 -14.70 -2.48
CA LEU A 166 -12.57 -14.21 -1.39
C LEU A 166 -13.17 -14.63 -0.04
N THR A 167 -12.31 -14.73 0.96
CA THR A 167 -12.72 -15.02 2.35
C THR A 167 -12.01 -14.09 3.33
N PHE A 168 -12.54 -14.02 4.54
CA PHE A 168 -12.11 -13.10 5.60
C PHE A 168 -12.14 -13.81 6.95
N ASN A 169 -11.26 -13.38 7.86
CA ASN A 169 -11.21 -13.85 9.25
C ASN A 169 -11.09 -15.38 9.38
N GLY A 170 -10.29 -16.02 8.51
CA GLY A 170 -10.06 -17.47 8.53
C GLY A 170 -11.11 -18.28 7.77
N GLY A 171 -11.49 -17.83 6.56
CA GLY A 171 -12.31 -18.62 5.63
C GLY A 171 -13.80 -18.28 5.55
N LYS A 172 -14.26 -17.17 6.16
CA LYS A 172 -15.67 -16.73 6.04
C LYS A 172 -15.88 -15.96 4.73
N THR A 173 -16.94 -16.27 3.98
CA THR A 173 -17.31 -15.46 2.79
C THR A 173 -17.90 -14.10 3.18
N LEU A 174 -18.65 -14.05 4.29
CA LEU A 174 -19.16 -12.81 4.86
C LEU A 174 -18.03 -11.99 5.51
N ALA A 175 -17.74 -10.84 4.91
CA ALA A 175 -16.98 -9.77 5.54
C ALA A 175 -17.92 -8.89 6.36
N GLU A 176 -17.60 -8.73 7.65
CA GLU A 176 -18.19 -7.72 8.52
C GLU A 176 -17.09 -6.70 8.82
N VAL A 177 -17.20 -5.47 8.31
CA VAL A 177 -16.21 -4.40 8.45
C VAL A 177 -16.77 -3.33 9.39
N PRO A 178 -16.32 -3.26 10.66
CA PRO A 178 -16.82 -2.26 11.61
C PRO A 178 -16.62 -0.82 11.14
N ALA A 179 -17.49 0.08 11.61
CA ALA A 179 -17.34 1.52 11.38
C ALA A 179 -15.99 2.03 11.92
N GLY A 180 -15.29 2.86 11.14
CA GLY A 180 -13.97 3.39 11.48
C GLY A 180 -12.80 2.44 11.17
N THR A 181 -13.01 1.35 10.43
CA THR A 181 -11.98 0.30 10.21
C THR A 181 -11.80 -0.12 8.76
N GLU A 182 -10.69 -0.83 8.50
CA GLU A 182 -10.44 -1.57 7.27
C GLU A 182 -10.32 -3.07 7.57
N LEU A 183 -10.67 -3.93 6.62
CA LEU A 183 -10.54 -5.39 6.72
C LEU A 183 -9.79 -5.94 5.50
N LEU A 184 -8.66 -6.61 5.75
CA LEU A 184 -7.90 -7.35 4.72
C LEU A 184 -8.48 -8.75 4.55
N SER A 185 -8.55 -9.24 3.31
CA SER A 185 -8.96 -10.62 3.04
C SER A 185 -7.91 -11.65 3.46
N ASP A 186 -8.37 -12.88 3.67
CA ASP A 186 -7.51 -14.05 3.65
C ASP A 186 -6.84 -14.19 2.26
N PRO A 187 -5.70 -14.88 2.14
CA PRO A 187 -5.08 -15.16 0.85
C PRO A 187 -5.97 -16.04 -0.02
N VAL A 188 -5.97 -15.79 -1.33
CA VAL A 188 -6.39 -16.81 -2.32
C VAL A 188 -5.33 -16.93 -3.41
N SER A 189 -5.05 -18.16 -3.86
CA SER A 189 -4.11 -18.39 -4.96
C SER A 189 -4.76 -18.01 -6.30
N MET A 190 -4.06 -17.19 -7.05
CA MET A 190 -4.47 -16.66 -8.34
C MET A 190 -3.23 -16.17 -9.07
N ASN A 191 -3.03 -16.61 -10.31
CA ASN A 191 -2.04 -16.01 -11.20
C ASN A 191 -2.58 -14.64 -11.64
N VAL A 192 -2.05 -13.57 -11.04
CA VAL A 192 -2.40 -12.19 -11.35
C VAL A 192 -1.27 -11.62 -12.22
N PRO A 193 -1.52 -11.28 -13.50
CA PRO A 193 -0.49 -10.69 -14.35
C PRO A 193 -0.07 -9.29 -13.86
N LYS A 194 1.12 -8.86 -14.29
CA LYS A 194 1.58 -7.47 -14.16
C LYS A 194 0.98 -6.62 -15.28
N LEU A 195 0.71 -5.33 -15.02
CA LEU A 195 0.14 -4.40 -16.01
C LEU A 195 -1.14 -4.90 -16.70
N SER A 196 -2.03 -5.56 -15.95
CA SER A 196 -3.29 -6.10 -16.43
C SER A 196 -4.49 -5.55 -15.66
N ASP A 197 -5.69 -5.72 -16.21
CA ASP A 197 -6.91 -5.38 -15.49
C ASP A 197 -7.31 -6.55 -14.56
N LEU A 198 -7.92 -6.21 -13.43
CA LEU A 198 -8.48 -7.16 -12.46
C LEU A 198 -9.85 -6.64 -12.02
N LEU A 199 -10.86 -7.50 -12.09
CA LEU A 199 -12.23 -7.16 -11.71
C LEU A 199 -12.48 -7.63 -10.28
N VAL A 200 -12.71 -6.70 -9.36
CA VAL A 200 -13.10 -6.96 -7.96
C VAL A 200 -14.62 -6.83 -7.86
N THR A 201 -15.33 -7.91 -7.56
CA THR A 201 -16.80 -7.91 -7.43
C THR A 201 -17.21 -8.07 -5.97
N LEU A 202 -18.04 -7.15 -5.47
CA LEU A 202 -18.61 -7.16 -4.12
C LEU A 202 -20.14 -7.15 -4.22
N HIS A 203 -20.84 -7.91 -3.39
CA HIS A 203 -22.27 -7.72 -3.10
C HIS A 203 -22.46 -7.40 -1.61
N PHE A 204 -23.30 -6.41 -1.33
CA PHE A 204 -23.51 -5.89 0.02
C PHE A 204 -24.73 -6.52 0.69
N GLN A 205 -24.60 -6.92 1.95
CA GLN A 205 -25.71 -7.51 2.69
C GLN A 205 -26.57 -6.43 3.35
N GLY A 206 -27.69 -6.09 2.72
CA GLY A 206 -28.62 -5.09 3.21
C GLY A 206 -28.11 -3.66 3.02
N SER A 207 -28.49 -2.75 3.92
CA SER A 207 -28.14 -1.33 3.84
C SER A 207 -26.66 -1.09 4.16
N THR A 208 -25.87 -0.70 3.15
CA THR A 208 -24.49 -0.22 3.30
C THR A 208 -24.41 1.29 3.09
N GLN A 209 -23.50 1.94 3.83
CA GLN A 209 -23.22 3.37 3.69
C GLN A 209 -22.12 3.61 2.66
N TYR A 210 -22.42 4.38 1.61
CA TYR A 210 -21.47 4.75 0.57
C TYR A 210 -20.62 5.95 1.03
N ALA A 211 -19.88 5.73 2.13
CA ALA A 211 -19.12 6.76 2.84
C ALA A 211 -17.62 6.78 2.48
N ASP A 212 -17.05 5.65 2.06
CA ASP A 212 -15.63 5.45 1.76
C ASP A 212 -15.40 5.43 0.24
N MET A 213 -15.01 6.57 -0.35
CA MET A 213 -14.92 6.71 -1.82
C MET A 213 -13.66 7.46 -2.27
N HIS A 214 -13.35 7.29 -3.55
CA HIS A 214 -12.47 8.16 -4.33
C HIS A 214 -13.09 8.29 -5.72
N MET A 215 -13.04 9.47 -6.36
CA MET A 215 -13.85 9.77 -7.57
C MET A 215 -13.02 10.14 -8.80
N GLU A 216 -11.70 10.35 -8.63
CA GLU A 216 -10.81 10.88 -9.65
C GLU A 216 -10.38 9.86 -10.73
N SER A 217 -9.85 10.39 -11.84
CA SER A 217 -9.42 9.65 -13.04
C SER A 217 -8.26 8.67 -12.85
N ALA A 218 -7.76 8.45 -11.62
CA ALA A 218 -6.80 7.38 -11.31
C ALA A 218 -7.43 5.97 -11.28
N VAL A 219 -8.70 5.85 -11.65
CA VAL A 219 -9.41 4.60 -11.96
C VAL A 219 -10.14 4.84 -13.29
N PRO A 220 -10.35 3.84 -14.17
CA PRO A 220 -10.70 4.12 -15.56
C PRO A 220 -12.02 4.86 -15.74
N LEU A 221 -12.27 5.29 -16.98
CA LEU A 221 -13.63 5.54 -17.46
C LEU A 221 -14.18 4.25 -18.11
N PRO A 222 -15.02 3.46 -17.43
CA PRO A 222 -15.47 3.55 -16.03
C PRO A 222 -14.68 2.68 -15.05
N GLY A 223 -14.69 3.08 -13.78
CA GLY A 223 -13.94 2.47 -12.69
C GLY A 223 -14.75 1.46 -11.90
N TYR A 224 -16.08 1.64 -11.82
CA TYR A 224 -16.98 0.62 -11.29
C TYR A 224 -18.38 0.64 -11.88
N PHE A 225 -18.97 -0.56 -11.89
CA PHE A 225 -20.33 -0.85 -12.32
C PHE A 225 -21.18 -1.20 -11.10
N VAL A 226 -22.41 -0.67 -11.04
CA VAL A 226 -23.33 -0.91 -9.92
C VAL A 226 -24.65 -1.46 -10.44
N VAL A 227 -25.10 -2.58 -9.87
CA VAL A 227 -26.46 -3.09 -10.04
C VAL A 227 -27.19 -2.93 -8.72
N ARG A 228 -28.27 -2.14 -8.73
CA ARG A 228 -29.01 -1.76 -7.54
C ARG A 228 -29.93 -2.87 -7.06
N LYS A 229 -29.96 -3.13 -5.74
CA LYS A 229 -30.97 -3.99 -5.07
C LYS A 229 -31.08 -5.41 -5.65
N ARG A 230 -29.97 -5.97 -6.13
CA ARG A 230 -29.88 -7.31 -6.72
C ARG A 230 -28.44 -7.85 -6.64
N ASP A 231 -28.32 -9.11 -6.24
CA ASP A 231 -27.11 -9.90 -6.44
C ASP A 231 -26.98 -10.32 -7.92
N VAL A 232 -25.88 -9.90 -8.55
CA VAL A 232 -25.36 -10.39 -9.83
C VAL A 232 -23.86 -10.72 -9.72
N SER A 233 -23.35 -10.88 -8.50
CA SER A 233 -21.91 -10.99 -8.23
C SER A 233 -21.28 -12.26 -8.80
N GLY A 234 -22.09 -13.31 -8.97
CA GLY A 234 -21.74 -14.57 -9.63
C GLY A 234 -21.85 -14.56 -11.16
N GLU A 235 -22.33 -13.48 -11.80
CA GLU A 235 -22.56 -13.43 -13.24
C GLU A 235 -21.26 -13.17 -14.03
N ALA A 236 -21.10 -13.83 -15.19
CA ALA A 236 -19.97 -13.59 -16.09
C ALA A 236 -19.97 -12.14 -16.62
N SER A 237 -21.14 -11.64 -17.01
CA SER A 237 -21.34 -10.30 -17.57
C SER A 237 -22.46 -9.58 -16.83
N ILE A 238 -22.20 -8.39 -16.32
CA ILE A 238 -23.24 -7.51 -15.74
C ILE A 238 -24.07 -6.88 -16.85
N LYS A 239 -23.45 -6.52 -17.98
CA LYS A 239 -24.10 -6.01 -19.19
C LYS A 239 -25.19 -6.95 -19.71
N ALA A 240 -24.95 -8.27 -19.69
CA ALA A 240 -25.93 -9.28 -20.07
C ALA A 240 -26.98 -9.54 -18.96
N ALA A 241 -26.54 -9.73 -17.71
CA ALA A 241 -27.45 -10.14 -16.62
C ALA A 241 -28.34 -9.00 -16.10
N ALA A 242 -27.90 -7.74 -16.23
CA ALA A 242 -28.56 -6.55 -15.71
C ALA A 242 -28.22 -5.30 -16.57
N PRO A 243 -28.71 -5.19 -17.81
CA PRO A 243 -28.33 -4.13 -18.77
C PRO A 243 -28.61 -2.69 -18.33
N ASN A 244 -29.40 -2.48 -17.27
CA ASN A 244 -29.64 -1.17 -16.65
C ASN A 244 -28.62 -0.86 -15.52
N TYR A 245 -27.41 -1.40 -15.60
CA TYR A 245 -26.35 -1.14 -14.62
C TYR A 245 -25.91 0.32 -14.66
N GLN A 246 -25.61 0.87 -13.49
CA GLN A 246 -25.05 2.22 -13.35
C GLN A 246 -23.52 2.16 -13.42
N THR A 247 -22.92 3.27 -13.84
CA THR A 247 -21.52 3.34 -14.28
C THR A 247 -20.88 4.58 -13.70
N TYR A 248 -19.73 4.43 -13.04
CA TYR A 248 -19.09 5.48 -12.24
C TYR A 248 -17.56 5.45 -12.35
N ASN A 249 -16.91 6.55 -11.96
CA ASN A 249 -15.45 6.70 -11.91
C ASN A 249 -14.93 6.50 -10.49
N GLY A 250 -13.63 6.20 -10.38
CA GLY A 250 -12.98 6.03 -9.07
C GLY A 250 -13.24 4.66 -8.45
N ALA A 251 -13.32 4.59 -7.13
CA ALA A 251 -13.47 3.35 -6.36
C ALA A 251 -14.35 3.54 -5.11
N PHE A 252 -14.97 2.45 -4.66
CA PHE A 252 -15.86 2.44 -3.50
C PHE A 252 -15.50 1.31 -2.53
N SER A 253 -15.26 1.65 -1.26
CA SER A 253 -14.97 0.73 -0.14
C SER A 253 -13.85 -0.31 -0.37
N LEU A 254 -12.99 -0.10 -1.37
CA LEU A 254 -11.81 -0.88 -1.68
C LEU A 254 -10.59 0.06 -1.67
N SER A 255 -9.69 -0.10 -0.71
CA SER A 255 -8.51 0.78 -0.59
C SER A 255 -7.25 0.20 -1.24
N GLU A 256 -7.14 -1.13 -1.33
CA GLU A 256 -5.91 -1.81 -1.77
C GLU A 256 -6.18 -3.20 -2.36
N VAL A 257 -5.33 -3.58 -3.32
CA VAL A 257 -5.10 -4.97 -3.72
C VAL A 257 -3.62 -5.29 -3.54
N LYS A 258 -3.31 -6.35 -2.77
CA LYS A 258 -1.95 -6.90 -2.64
C LYS A 258 -1.84 -8.21 -3.40
N VAL A 259 -0.68 -8.46 -3.99
CA VAL A 259 -0.33 -9.74 -4.64
C VAL A 259 0.87 -10.38 -3.95
N LEU A 260 0.96 -11.71 -4.03
CA LEU A 260 2.11 -12.47 -3.58
C LEU A 260 3.19 -12.45 -4.68
N ALA A 261 4.13 -11.53 -4.55
CA ALA A 261 5.21 -11.26 -5.51
C ALA A 261 6.58 -11.65 -4.93
N PRO A 262 7.66 -11.73 -5.75
CA PRO A 262 9.01 -12.04 -5.25
C PRO A 262 9.50 -11.07 -4.16
N GLU A 263 10.34 -11.55 -3.22
CA GLU A 263 10.84 -10.80 -2.05
C GLU A 263 11.55 -9.48 -2.43
N GLU A 264 12.19 -9.42 -3.59
CA GLU A 264 12.90 -8.26 -4.13
C GLU A 264 11.98 -7.14 -4.64
N THR A 265 10.69 -7.40 -4.85
CA THR A 265 9.71 -6.44 -5.42
C THR A 265 9.69 -5.12 -4.64
N ARG A 266 9.90 -3.98 -5.30
CA ARG A 266 9.72 -2.66 -4.65
C ARG A 266 8.24 -2.34 -4.51
N VAL A 267 7.88 -1.61 -3.46
CA VAL A 267 6.53 -1.05 -3.25
C VAL A 267 6.70 0.45 -3.03
N VAL A 268 6.32 1.24 -4.04
CA VAL A 268 6.32 2.70 -4.01
C VAL A 268 4.91 3.19 -3.68
N ILE A 269 4.77 3.98 -2.62
CA ILE A 269 3.51 4.70 -2.35
C ILE A 269 3.69 6.19 -2.70
N ALA A 270 2.86 6.68 -3.62
CA ALA A 270 2.86 8.07 -4.04
C ALA A 270 1.86 8.86 -3.18
N MET A 271 2.36 9.61 -2.20
CA MET A 271 1.57 10.29 -1.15
C MET A 271 1.48 11.80 -1.44
N SER A 272 0.28 12.29 -1.77
CA SER A 272 0.16 13.56 -2.49
C SER A 272 -1.27 14.13 -2.52
N GLU A 273 -1.44 15.21 -3.29
CA GLU A 273 -2.66 15.92 -3.65
C GLU A 273 -3.14 15.58 -5.08
N SER A 274 -3.89 16.47 -5.74
CA SER A 274 -4.63 16.23 -7.00
C SER A 274 -3.78 15.80 -8.20
N ILE A 275 -2.56 16.33 -8.33
CA ILE A 275 -1.66 16.03 -9.46
C ILE A 275 -1.32 14.54 -9.51
N THR A 276 -1.06 13.93 -8.35
CA THR A 276 -0.80 12.49 -8.24
C THR A 276 -2.08 11.67 -8.23
N ALA A 277 -3.18 12.21 -7.70
CA ALA A 277 -4.53 11.63 -7.82
C ALA A 277 -5.02 11.54 -9.28
N GLY A 278 -4.25 12.04 -10.25
CA GLY A 278 -4.56 11.92 -11.68
C GLY A 278 -5.57 12.96 -12.16
N PHE A 279 -5.70 14.10 -11.49
CA PHE A 279 -6.57 15.17 -11.98
C PHE A 279 -6.03 15.73 -13.31
N GLY A 280 -6.69 15.37 -14.42
CA GLY A 280 -6.25 15.64 -15.80
C GLY A 280 -5.88 14.39 -16.61
N ALA A 281 -5.78 13.21 -15.96
CA ALA A 281 -5.74 11.91 -16.62
C ALA A 281 -7.10 11.53 -17.23
N LYS A 282 -7.07 10.67 -18.26
CA LYS A 282 -8.26 10.16 -18.97
C LYS A 282 -8.49 8.65 -18.80
N ASP A 283 -7.46 7.91 -18.40
CA ASP A 283 -7.49 6.46 -18.11
C ASP A 283 -6.56 6.14 -16.93
N ILE A 284 -6.75 5.00 -16.26
CA ILE A 284 -5.97 4.53 -15.11
C ILE A 284 -4.47 4.44 -15.36
N GLN A 285 -4.05 4.36 -16.63
CA GLN A 285 -2.66 4.22 -17.05
C GLN A 285 -1.93 5.56 -17.21
N GLU A 286 -2.64 6.70 -17.16
CA GLU A 286 -2.10 8.05 -17.39
C GLU A 286 -1.58 8.80 -16.14
N PRO A 287 -2.07 8.59 -14.89
CA PRO A 287 -1.46 9.23 -13.72
C PRO A 287 0.03 8.88 -13.60
N TRP A 288 0.86 9.86 -13.20
CA TRP A 288 2.31 9.66 -13.17
C TRP A 288 2.78 8.42 -12.37
N PRO A 289 2.14 7.97 -11.27
CA PRO A 289 2.51 6.73 -10.59
C PRO A 289 2.20 5.47 -11.42
N ALA A 290 1.13 5.50 -12.23
CA ALA A 290 0.79 4.42 -13.14
C ALA A 290 1.80 4.32 -14.28
N VAL A 291 2.22 5.46 -14.85
CA VAL A 291 3.29 5.54 -15.86
C VAL A 291 4.63 5.03 -15.32
N LEU A 292 5.03 5.46 -14.11
CA LEU A 292 6.19 4.91 -13.38
C LEU A 292 6.10 3.37 -13.29
N SER A 293 4.94 2.85 -12.87
CA SER A 293 4.72 1.40 -12.73
C SER A 293 4.81 0.66 -14.06
N LYS A 294 4.26 1.25 -15.13
CA LYS A 294 4.26 0.72 -16.50
C LYS A 294 5.68 0.63 -17.04
N LEU A 295 6.48 1.67 -16.91
CA LEU A 295 7.88 1.70 -17.36
C LEU A 295 8.72 0.67 -16.62
N ALA A 296 8.69 0.68 -15.29
CA ALA A 296 9.44 -0.26 -14.46
C ALA A 296 9.12 -1.72 -14.80
N ASN A 297 7.84 -2.09 -14.77
CA ASN A 297 7.42 -3.47 -15.04
C ASN A 297 7.59 -3.87 -16.52
N SER A 298 7.62 -2.93 -17.47
CA SER A 298 7.95 -3.23 -18.88
C SER A 298 9.44 -3.50 -19.06
N ASN A 299 10.30 -2.71 -18.42
CA ASN A 299 11.77 -2.81 -18.49
C ASN A 299 12.36 -3.90 -17.57
N GLY A 300 11.52 -4.80 -17.05
CA GLY A 300 11.93 -5.99 -16.28
C GLY A 300 12.11 -5.78 -14.78
N GLU A 301 11.95 -4.55 -14.28
CA GLU A 301 11.96 -4.25 -12.85
C GLU A 301 10.68 -4.78 -12.18
N LEU A 302 10.75 -5.14 -10.89
CA LEU A 302 9.59 -5.55 -10.10
C LEU A 302 9.12 -4.40 -9.21
N LEU A 303 8.00 -3.76 -9.59
CA LEU A 303 7.48 -2.57 -8.92
C LEU A 303 5.97 -2.63 -8.69
N GLY A 304 5.57 -2.79 -7.43
CA GLY A 304 4.24 -2.46 -6.96
C GLY A 304 4.10 -0.95 -6.72
N VAL A 305 2.98 -0.35 -7.13
CA VAL A 305 2.67 1.07 -6.87
C VAL A 305 1.29 1.23 -6.24
N GLY A 306 1.21 2.05 -5.21
CA GLY A 306 -0.04 2.54 -4.64
C GLY A 306 -0.18 4.06 -4.82
N ASN A 307 -1.36 4.50 -5.26
CA ASN A 307 -1.65 5.93 -5.42
C ASN A 307 -2.40 6.46 -4.20
N ALA A 308 -1.70 7.18 -3.33
CA ALA A 308 -2.26 7.80 -2.14
C ALA A 308 -2.54 9.32 -2.34
N GLY A 309 -2.73 9.77 -3.59
CA GLY A 309 -3.24 11.10 -3.91
C GLY A 309 -4.71 11.28 -3.52
N ILE A 310 -5.13 12.52 -3.23
CA ILE A 310 -6.53 12.97 -3.09
C ILE A 310 -6.63 14.42 -3.60
N SER A 311 -7.65 14.80 -4.36
CA SER A 311 -7.75 16.17 -4.89
C SER A 311 -7.97 17.22 -3.80
N GLY A 312 -7.30 18.37 -3.93
CA GLY A 312 -7.40 19.48 -2.97
C GLY A 312 -6.84 19.16 -1.58
N ASN A 313 -6.23 17.99 -1.38
CA ASN A 313 -5.78 17.49 -0.09
C ASN A 313 -4.50 18.20 0.36
N ALA A 314 -4.34 18.38 1.67
CA ALA A 314 -3.30 19.20 2.26
C ALA A 314 -2.52 18.42 3.33
N MET A 315 -1.26 18.79 3.56
CA MET A 315 -0.45 18.21 4.64
C MET A 315 -1.05 18.46 6.01
N ILE A 316 -1.56 19.66 6.22
CA ILE A 316 -1.96 20.16 7.55
C ILE A 316 -3.49 20.20 7.71
N SER A 317 -4.24 20.60 6.67
CA SER A 317 -5.69 20.84 6.78
C SER A 317 -6.56 19.64 6.40
N PHE A 318 -7.84 19.72 6.78
CA PHE A 318 -8.85 18.67 6.60
C PHE A 318 -9.95 19.10 5.60
N GLU A 319 -9.67 20.09 4.74
CA GLU A 319 -10.68 20.72 3.87
C GLU A 319 -11.21 19.75 2.80
N ASN A 320 -10.32 19.04 2.12
CA ASN A 320 -10.68 18.01 1.14
C ASN A 320 -10.21 16.63 1.65
N GLY A 321 -10.99 16.05 2.58
CA GLY A 321 -10.67 14.79 3.25
C GLY A 321 -9.60 14.93 4.35
N PRO A 322 -9.17 13.81 4.97
CA PRO A 322 -8.17 13.83 6.02
C PRO A 322 -6.82 14.36 5.53
N SER A 323 -6.12 15.16 6.33
CA SER A 323 -4.80 15.69 5.97
C SER A 323 -3.80 14.57 5.70
N LEU A 324 -2.77 14.79 4.85
CA LEU A 324 -1.71 13.78 4.62
C LEU A 324 -1.11 13.35 5.96
N ARG A 325 -0.92 14.29 6.90
CA ARG A 325 -0.40 14.03 8.24
C ARG A 325 -1.26 13.07 9.06
N SER A 326 -2.58 13.16 8.94
CA SER A 326 -3.53 12.30 9.67
C SER A 326 -3.65 10.90 9.06
N ARG A 327 -3.58 10.78 7.72
CA ARG A 327 -3.76 9.51 7.01
C ARG A 327 -2.46 8.76 6.70
N PHE A 328 -1.28 9.32 6.98
CA PHE A 328 0.04 8.71 6.68
C PHE A 328 0.19 7.26 7.20
N GLU A 329 -0.26 6.95 8.42
CA GLU A 329 -0.22 5.58 8.94
C GLU A 329 -1.14 4.64 8.14
N ARG A 330 -2.38 5.07 7.87
CA ARG A 330 -3.43 4.31 7.18
C ARG A 330 -3.13 4.11 5.69
N ASP A 331 -2.72 5.17 5.00
CA ASP A 331 -2.60 5.21 3.53
C ASP A 331 -1.19 4.93 3.04
N VAL A 332 -0.18 4.93 3.91
CA VAL A 332 1.22 4.72 3.51
C VAL A 332 1.85 3.62 4.35
N LEU A 333 1.99 3.81 5.65
CA LEU A 333 2.84 2.93 6.47
C LEU A 333 2.23 1.53 6.69
N SER A 334 0.90 1.38 6.69
CA SER A 334 0.20 0.09 6.81
C SER A 334 0.17 -0.76 5.51
N ARG A 335 0.80 -0.26 4.45
CA ARG A 335 0.85 -0.89 3.10
C ARG A 335 2.17 -1.62 2.85
N ASP A 336 3.08 -1.58 3.82
CA ASP A 336 4.43 -2.16 3.77
C ASP A 336 5.32 -1.63 2.61
N PRO A 337 5.43 -0.29 2.42
CA PRO A 337 6.27 0.30 1.36
C PRO A 337 7.75 -0.01 1.55
N THR A 338 8.48 -0.12 0.43
CA THR A 338 9.95 0.01 0.42
C THR A 338 10.37 1.46 0.22
N ASP A 339 9.54 2.23 -0.50
CA ASP A 339 9.81 3.58 -0.96
C ASP A 339 8.52 4.43 -0.87
N ILE A 340 8.68 5.73 -0.61
CA ILE A 340 7.59 6.72 -0.61
C ILE A 340 8.01 7.88 -1.52
N VAL A 341 7.12 8.36 -2.37
CA VAL A 341 7.28 9.65 -3.06
C VAL A 341 6.29 10.64 -2.46
N ILE A 342 6.75 11.81 -2.02
CA ILE A 342 5.89 12.87 -1.49
C ILE A 342 5.96 14.09 -2.42
N LEU A 343 4.81 14.48 -2.97
CA LEU A 343 4.63 15.67 -3.81
C LEU A 343 3.41 16.42 -3.25
N ALA A 344 3.60 17.43 -2.42
CA ALA A 344 2.47 18.13 -1.80
C ALA A 344 2.86 19.50 -1.21
N GLY A 345 1.84 20.25 -0.78
CA GLY A 345 1.98 21.52 -0.08
C GLY A 345 1.51 22.72 -0.88
N ASP A 346 1.07 22.51 -2.13
CA ASP A 346 0.54 23.56 -2.99
C ASP A 346 -0.84 24.01 -2.50
N ASN A 347 -1.69 23.06 -2.07
CA ASN A 347 -2.92 23.36 -1.33
C ASN A 347 -2.66 24.02 0.05
N ASP A 348 -1.62 23.62 0.79
CA ASP A 348 -1.27 24.27 2.07
C ASP A 348 -0.81 25.73 1.86
N LEU A 349 -0.03 26.00 0.81
CA LEU A 349 0.34 27.36 0.41
C LEU A 349 -0.90 28.21 0.08
N ASN A 350 -1.84 27.67 -0.70
CA ASN A 350 -3.12 28.32 -1.03
C ASN A 350 -3.95 28.63 0.26
N GLN A 351 -3.95 27.69 1.21
CA GLN A 351 -4.54 27.83 2.56
C GLN A 351 -3.67 28.65 3.53
N ARG A 352 -2.75 29.47 3.00
CA ARG A 352 -1.92 30.46 3.69
C ARG A 352 -1.02 29.90 4.79
N LYS A 353 -0.63 28.62 4.71
CA LYS A 353 0.43 28.08 5.59
C LYS A 353 1.78 28.70 5.24
N THR A 354 2.69 28.76 6.20
CA THR A 354 4.06 29.21 5.94
C THR A 354 4.91 28.08 5.38
N PRO A 355 5.99 28.38 4.62
CA PRO A 355 6.99 27.39 4.22
C PRO A 355 7.49 26.54 5.39
N ASP A 356 7.75 27.16 6.53
CA ASP A 356 8.25 26.48 7.72
C ASP A 356 7.23 25.49 8.29
N GLN A 357 5.93 25.82 8.29
CA GLN A 357 4.86 24.88 8.69
C GLN A 357 4.78 23.65 7.77
N ILE A 358 5.02 23.82 6.47
CA ILE A 358 5.01 22.73 5.47
C ILE A 358 6.30 21.89 5.60
N ILE A 359 7.45 22.55 5.79
CA ILE A 359 8.76 21.90 6.00
C ILE A 359 8.76 21.03 7.27
N GLU A 360 8.18 21.47 8.39
CA GLU A 360 8.04 20.61 9.59
C GLU A 360 7.20 19.35 9.33
N HIS A 361 6.22 19.39 8.43
CA HIS A 361 5.45 18.21 8.05
C HIS A 361 6.25 17.28 7.13
N TYR A 362 7.01 17.82 6.18
CA TYR A 362 7.97 17.03 5.40
C TYR A 362 9.00 16.31 6.29
N LYS A 363 9.62 17.02 7.26
CA LYS A 363 10.53 16.41 8.26
C LYS A 363 9.86 15.25 8.99
N TYR A 364 8.66 15.46 9.51
CA TYR A 364 7.91 14.39 10.20
C TYR A 364 7.71 13.14 9.32
N PHE A 365 7.32 13.30 8.06
CA PHE A 365 7.14 12.16 7.14
C PHE A 365 8.45 11.42 6.89
N VAL A 366 9.53 12.17 6.61
CA VAL A 366 10.87 11.63 6.37
C VAL A 366 11.40 10.88 7.60
N GLU A 367 11.36 11.48 8.78
CA GLU A 367 11.83 10.87 10.03
C GLU A 367 11.04 9.60 10.38
N THR A 368 9.71 9.63 10.24
CA THR A 368 8.84 8.49 10.55
C THR A 368 9.08 7.32 9.59
N ALA A 369 9.30 7.59 8.31
CA ALA A 369 9.60 6.59 7.29
C ALA A 369 11.02 6.00 7.45
N ARG A 370 12.04 6.87 7.61
CA ARG A 370 13.43 6.46 7.86
C ARG A 370 13.56 5.62 9.14
N ALA A 371 12.80 5.92 10.19
CA ALA A 371 12.73 5.10 11.41
C ALA A 371 12.21 3.67 11.17
N ARG A 372 11.44 3.44 10.09
CA ARG A 372 11.00 2.12 9.62
C ARG A 372 11.85 1.55 8.47
N LYS A 373 12.97 2.21 8.14
CA LYS A 373 13.86 1.90 7.00
C LYS A 373 13.22 2.04 5.61
N ILE A 374 12.13 2.79 5.52
CA ILE A 374 11.47 3.12 4.26
C ILE A 374 12.18 4.34 3.65
N LYS A 375 12.52 4.30 2.36
CA LYS A 375 13.12 5.44 1.65
C LYS A 375 12.08 6.51 1.34
N VAL A 376 12.44 7.79 1.40
CA VAL A 376 11.56 8.90 1.01
C VAL A 376 12.20 9.76 -0.07
N TYR A 377 11.47 9.91 -1.18
CA TYR A 377 11.81 10.77 -2.30
C TYR A 377 10.95 12.04 -2.25
N GLY A 378 11.60 13.20 -2.33
CA GLY A 378 10.93 14.50 -2.43
C GLY A 378 10.59 14.82 -3.88
N GLY A 379 9.31 14.89 -4.22
CA GLY A 379 8.84 15.49 -5.45
C GLY A 379 8.87 17.00 -5.31
N VAL A 380 9.65 17.69 -6.16
CA VAL A 380 9.67 19.16 -6.19
C VAL A 380 8.31 19.63 -6.72
N ASN A 381 7.66 20.56 -6.01
CA ASN A 381 6.32 21.02 -6.37
C ASN A 381 6.33 21.71 -7.74
N THR A 382 5.33 21.43 -8.57
CA THR A 382 5.17 22.08 -9.88
C THR A 382 4.72 23.54 -9.73
N PRO A 383 4.92 24.41 -10.73
CA PRO A 383 4.46 25.80 -10.65
C PRO A 383 2.93 25.91 -10.54
N ILE A 384 2.47 26.78 -9.64
CA ILE A 384 1.04 26.95 -9.32
C ILE A 384 0.58 28.42 -9.50
N GLY A 385 0.41 28.86 -10.74
CA GLY A 385 0.12 30.26 -11.09
C GLY A 385 -0.50 30.42 -12.47
N ASN A 386 -0.65 31.67 -12.92
CA ASN A 386 -1.11 31.95 -14.28
C ASN A 386 -0.12 31.42 -15.34
N ILE A 387 -0.63 30.95 -16.48
CA ILE A 387 0.21 30.52 -17.60
C ILE A 387 0.26 31.62 -18.67
N PRO A 388 1.44 32.18 -19.00
CA PRO A 388 1.56 33.25 -20.01
C PRO A 388 1.01 32.85 -21.37
N GLY A 389 0.35 33.80 -22.04
CA GLY A 389 -0.29 33.59 -23.35
C GLY A 389 -1.65 32.88 -23.30
N ILE A 390 -2.04 32.34 -22.15
CA ILE A 390 -3.35 31.69 -21.96
C ILE A 390 -4.34 32.70 -21.34
N GLY A 391 -5.60 32.63 -21.77
CA GLY A 391 -6.67 33.54 -21.34
C GLY A 391 -7.11 33.35 -19.88
N GLU A 392 -8.21 33.97 -19.48
CA GLU A 392 -8.69 33.97 -18.09
C GLU A 392 -8.92 32.56 -17.50
N ALA A 393 -9.27 31.58 -18.33
CA ALA A 393 -9.39 30.17 -17.93
C ALA A 393 -8.08 29.54 -17.40
N GLY A 394 -6.92 30.14 -17.71
CA GLY A 394 -5.59 29.74 -17.25
C GLY A 394 -5.06 30.56 -16.08
N ARG A 395 -5.93 31.14 -15.24
CA ARG A 395 -5.52 31.99 -14.11
C ARG A 395 -5.92 31.47 -12.73
N THR A 396 -4.97 31.49 -11.79
CA THR A 396 -5.19 31.35 -10.34
C THR A 396 -4.68 32.56 -9.56
N GLY A 397 -3.78 33.35 -10.13
CA GLY A 397 -3.13 34.49 -9.47
C GLY A 397 -2.24 34.12 -8.28
N PHE A 398 -1.94 32.83 -8.05
CA PHE A 398 -1.35 32.42 -6.78
C PHE A 398 0.13 32.76 -6.66
N VAL A 399 1.03 32.23 -7.52
CA VAL A 399 2.45 32.69 -7.57
C VAL A 399 2.65 33.99 -8.36
N ASP A 400 1.60 34.56 -8.93
CA ASP A 400 1.63 35.93 -9.48
C ASP A 400 1.78 37.00 -8.38
N ASP A 401 1.43 36.66 -7.13
CA ASP A 401 1.86 37.40 -5.95
C ASP A 401 3.34 37.03 -5.62
N PRO A 402 4.29 37.99 -5.67
CA PRO A 402 5.70 37.72 -5.38
C PRO A 402 5.94 37.11 -4.00
N THR A 403 5.07 37.40 -3.02
CA THR A 403 5.11 36.85 -1.67
C THR A 403 4.82 35.35 -1.67
N ASN A 404 3.96 34.87 -2.57
CA ASN A 404 3.62 33.45 -2.70
C ASN A 404 4.66 32.70 -3.54
N TYR A 405 5.17 33.32 -4.62
CA TYR A 405 6.29 32.75 -5.36
C TYR A 405 7.52 32.53 -4.48
N GLY A 406 7.86 33.51 -3.62
CA GLY A 406 8.95 33.38 -2.64
C GLY A 406 8.72 32.26 -1.61
N LYS A 407 7.46 31.96 -1.24
CA LYS A 407 7.14 30.81 -0.36
C LYS A 407 7.32 29.48 -1.07
N TRP A 408 6.84 29.37 -2.32
CA TRP A 408 6.97 28.19 -3.17
C TRP A 408 8.44 27.88 -3.47
N LEU A 409 9.25 28.91 -3.79
CA LEU A 409 10.70 28.80 -3.93
C LEU A 409 11.36 28.27 -2.65
N LYS A 410 11.09 28.87 -1.48
CA LYS A 410 11.66 28.43 -0.20
C LYS A 410 11.37 26.95 0.13
N ILE A 411 10.19 26.44 -0.24
CA ILE A 411 9.83 25.03 -0.06
C ILE A 411 10.64 24.16 -1.03
N ASN A 412 10.66 24.51 -2.32
CA ASN A 412 11.36 23.75 -3.35
C ASN A 412 12.89 23.76 -3.18
N GLU A 413 13.49 24.85 -2.72
CA GLU A 413 14.89 24.93 -2.32
C GLU A 413 15.18 23.98 -1.15
N TRP A 414 14.29 23.90 -0.15
CA TRP A 414 14.44 22.95 0.95
C TRP A 414 14.30 21.50 0.47
N ILE A 415 13.34 21.19 -0.41
CA ILE A 415 13.18 19.84 -1.00
C ILE A 415 14.45 19.43 -1.77
N LYS A 416 15.02 20.35 -2.57
CA LYS A 416 16.23 20.11 -3.37
C LYS A 416 17.53 20.10 -2.55
N THR A 417 17.51 20.50 -1.28
CA THR A 417 18.71 20.53 -0.42
C THR A 417 19.14 19.10 -0.04
N PRO A 418 20.39 18.67 -0.31
CA PRO A 418 20.85 17.31 -0.04
C PRO A 418 20.70 16.89 1.44
N GLY A 419 20.28 15.63 1.65
CA GLY A 419 20.09 15.02 2.97
C GLY A 419 18.67 15.09 3.53
N ASN A 420 17.88 16.11 3.13
CA ASN A 420 16.47 16.22 3.53
C ASN A 420 15.63 15.03 3.05
N PHE A 421 15.94 14.49 1.87
CA PHE A 421 15.34 13.27 1.32
C PHE A 421 16.42 12.24 0.94
N ASP A 422 16.00 11.01 0.66
CA ASP A 422 16.86 9.93 0.15
C ASP A 422 17.03 10.00 -1.38
N GLY A 423 16.20 10.81 -2.05
CA GLY A 423 16.30 11.21 -3.45
C GLY A 423 15.33 12.35 -3.75
N VAL A 424 15.50 13.04 -4.88
CA VAL A 424 14.66 14.19 -5.29
C VAL A 424 14.23 14.02 -6.74
N ILE A 425 12.95 14.28 -7.03
CA ILE A 425 12.37 14.21 -8.38
C ILE A 425 11.95 15.64 -8.77
N ASP A 426 12.73 16.27 -9.64
CA ASP A 426 12.51 17.66 -10.06
C ASP A 426 11.47 17.75 -11.19
N PHE A 427 10.19 17.55 -10.84
CA PHE A 427 9.10 17.62 -11.80
C PHE A 427 9.05 18.96 -12.59
N PRO A 428 9.27 20.15 -11.98
CA PRO A 428 9.42 21.40 -12.73
C PRO A 428 10.40 21.33 -13.89
N ALA A 429 11.52 20.61 -13.75
CA ALA A 429 12.57 20.45 -14.75
C ALA A 429 12.16 19.61 -15.98
N VAL A 430 10.92 19.10 -16.05
CA VAL A 430 10.34 18.52 -17.29
C VAL A 430 8.99 19.12 -17.70
N VAL A 431 8.27 19.84 -16.81
CA VAL A 431 6.90 20.34 -17.09
C VAL A 431 6.73 21.85 -17.22
N SER A 432 7.68 22.65 -16.74
CA SER A 432 7.55 24.12 -16.65
C SER A 432 7.86 24.85 -17.97
N ASN A 433 7.52 26.13 -18.09
CA ASN A 433 8.06 27.02 -19.12
C ASN A 433 9.24 27.83 -18.55
N PRO A 434 10.51 27.51 -18.88
CA PRO A 434 11.69 28.19 -18.31
C PRO A 434 11.88 29.63 -18.81
N ALA A 435 11.14 30.05 -19.85
CA ALA A 435 11.10 31.45 -20.30
C ALA A 435 10.04 32.29 -19.55
N SER A 436 9.29 31.69 -18.60
CA SER A 436 8.29 32.38 -17.78
C SER A 436 8.92 32.96 -16.50
N MET A 437 8.55 34.20 -16.16
CA MET A 437 8.84 34.82 -14.86
C MET A 437 7.57 35.49 -14.32
N PRO A 438 6.98 35.04 -13.18
CA PRO A 438 7.37 33.86 -12.40
C PRO A 438 7.28 32.56 -13.22
N LEU A 439 7.93 31.49 -12.74
CA LEU A 439 7.87 30.19 -13.40
C LEU A 439 6.42 29.68 -13.46
N ALA A 440 6.03 29.12 -14.60
CA ALA A 440 4.68 28.60 -14.87
C ALA A 440 4.76 27.21 -15.53
N LEU A 441 3.64 26.49 -15.63
CA LEU A 441 3.55 25.29 -16.46
C LEU A 441 3.75 25.62 -17.95
N SER A 442 4.30 24.67 -18.73
CA SER A 442 4.30 24.76 -20.18
C SER A 442 2.92 24.46 -20.77
N SER A 443 2.52 25.23 -21.79
CA SER A 443 1.27 25.04 -22.54
C SER A 443 1.12 23.62 -23.11
N ASP A 444 2.23 22.97 -23.44
CA ASP A 444 2.27 21.62 -24.00
C ASP A 444 1.77 20.53 -23.04
N CYS A 445 1.88 20.77 -21.74
CA CYS A 445 1.57 19.80 -20.69
C CYS A 445 0.54 20.27 -19.67
N TYR A 446 0.03 21.49 -19.83
CA TYR A 446 -1.09 22.06 -19.09
C TYR A 446 -2.44 21.43 -19.49
N MET A 447 -3.36 21.28 -18.54
CA MET A 447 -4.76 20.93 -18.80
C MET A 447 -5.62 22.22 -18.94
N PRO A 448 -6.22 22.50 -20.12
CA PRO A 448 -6.91 23.77 -20.44
C PRO A 448 -8.01 24.30 -19.49
N SER A 449 -8.44 23.54 -18.49
CA SER A 449 -9.43 23.91 -17.48
C SER A 449 -8.86 24.19 -16.08
N SER A 450 -7.54 24.05 -15.83
CA SER A 450 -6.94 24.36 -14.53
C SER A 450 -5.42 24.58 -14.59
N PRO A 451 -4.89 25.79 -14.31
CA PRO A 451 -3.47 26.14 -14.53
C PRO A 451 -2.50 25.61 -13.46
N ILE A 452 -2.97 24.69 -12.61
CA ILE A 452 -2.17 23.90 -11.66
C ILE A 452 -1.97 22.46 -12.19
N HIS A 453 -2.84 22.00 -13.09
CA HIS A 453 -2.96 20.59 -13.43
C HIS A 453 -2.41 20.27 -14.81
N LEU A 454 -1.92 19.04 -14.93
CA LEU A 454 -1.25 18.55 -16.12
C LEU A 454 -2.20 17.72 -16.98
N ASN A 455 -2.01 17.79 -18.29
CA ASN A 455 -2.60 16.85 -19.23
C ASN A 455 -1.80 15.53 -19.26
N THR A 456 -2.33 14.54 -19.98
CA THR A 456 -1.71 13.21 -20.19
C THR A 456 -0.20 13.26 -20.46
N ARG A 457 0.31 14.18 -21.30
CA ARG A 457 1.75 14.28 -21.63
C ARG A 457 2.57 14.78 -20.43
N GLY A 458 2.02 15.70 -19.65
CA GLY A 458 2.69 16.18 -18.43
C GLY A 458 2.84 15.07 -17.39
N LEU A 459 1.79 14.27 -17.20
CA LEU A 459 1.81 13.12 -16.30
C LEU A 459 2.75 12.00 -16.81
N ASP A 460 2.87 11.81 -18.12
CA ASP A 460 3.80 10.86 -18.75
C ASP A 460 5.28 11.22 -18.51
N VAL A 461 5.68 12.48 -18.74
CA VAL A 461 7.06 12.92 -18.49
C VAL A 461 7.39 12.98 -16.99
N MET A 462 6.41 13.29 -16.13
CA MET A 462 6.58 13.15 -14.67
C MET A 462 6.81 11.68 -14.28
N GLY A 463 6.01 10.76 -14.81
CA GLY A 463 6.10 9.33 -14.50
C GLY A 463 7.42 8.72 -14.96
N THR A 464 7.94 9.16 -16.11
CA THR A 464 9.26 8.74 -16.59
C THR A 464 10.39 9.35 -15.75
N LEU A 465 10.32 10.64 -15.39
CA LEU A 465 11.35 11.25 -14.53
C LEU A 465 11.41 10.55 -13.16
N ALA A 466 10.26 10.17 -12.61
CA ALA A 466 10.20 9.36 -11.40
C ALA A 466 10.86 7.98 -11.60
N TYR A 467 10.69 7.33 -12.75
CA TYR A 467 11.36 6.06 -13.07
C TYR A 467 12.89 6.22 -13.15
N ASP A 468 13.36 7.20 -13.92
CA ASP A 468 14.79 7.47 -14.08
C ASP A 468 15.47 7.76 -12.74
N VAL A 469 14.86 8.57 -11.87
CA VAL A 469 15.38 8.86 -10.52
C VAL A 469 15.32 7.65 -9.58
N LEU A 470 14.24 6.85 -9.62
CA LEU A 470 14.10 5.70 -8.71
C LEU A 470 15.04 4.54 -9.08
N TYR A 471 15.43 4.41 -10.34
CA TYR A 471 16.21 3.27 -10.85
C TYR A 471 17.58 3.63 -11.45
N GLY A 472 17.97 4.91 -11.46
CA GLY A 472 19.25 5.37 -12.03
C GLY A 472 19.32 5.21 -13.55
N LYS A 473 18.19 5.37 -14.24
CA LYS A 473 18.03 5.14 -15.69
C LYS A 473 18.07 6.46 -16.46
N LYS A 474 18.02 6.36 -17.79
CA LYS A 474 17.84 7.47 -18.74
C LYS A 474 17.00 6.99 -19.91
N GLU A 475 15.71 6.81 -19.69
CA GLU A 475 14.77 6.38 -20.73
C GLU A 475 14.57 7.47 -21.81
N LYS A 476 13.95 7.08 -22.93
CA LYS A 476 13.53 7.98 -24.01
C LYS A 476 12.00 8.03 -24.12
N PRO A 477 11.30 8.76 -23.24
CA PRO A 477 9.85 8.93 -23.28
C PRO A 477 9.44 10.01 -24.29
N ALA A 478 8.21 10.53 -24.15
CA ALA A 478 7.80 11.78 -24.79
C ALA A 478 8.79 12.93 -24.47
N ALA A 479 9.07 13.77 -25.47
CA ALA A 479 9.90 14.96 -25.30
C ALA A 479 9.33 15.87 -24.20
N PRO A 480 10.17 16.48 -23.34
CA PRO A 480 9.71 17.21 -22.18
C PRO A 480 8.94 18.45 -22.61
N CYS A 481 8.07 18.92 -21.72
CA CYS A 481 7.17 20.04 -22.00
C CYS A 481 7.91 21.38 -22.16
N ASN A 482 9.14 21.43 -21.65
CA ASN A 482 9.92 22.64 -21.45
C ASN A 482 10.99 22.90 -22.52
N GLY A 483 11.14 22.00 -23.50
CA GLY A 483 12.14 22.11 -24.57
C GLY A 483 13.59 21.83 -24.16
N LEU A 484 13.84 21.34 -22.93
CA LEU A 484 15.16 20.83 -22.53
C LEU A 484 15.40 19.42 -23.10
N GLU A 485 16.59 18.87 -22.88
CA GLU A 485 16.83 17.43 -23.09
C GLU A 485 16.12 16.59 -22.02
N PHE A 486 15.78 15.33 -22.32
CA PHE A 486 15.22 14.38 -21.35
C PHE A 486 16.15 13.15 -21.18
N PRO A 487 16.38 12.69 -19.93
CA PRO A 487 16.09 13.41 -18.70
C PRO A 487 16.98 14.67 -18.60
N PRO A 488 16.51 15.74 -17.93
CA PRO A 488 17.26 16.99 -17.84
C PRO A 488 18.63 16.78 -17.18
N SER A 489 19.62 17.56 -17.59
CA SER A 489 20.94 17.57 -16.95
C SER A 489 20.85 18.18 -15.54
N ASN A 490 21.13 17.36 -14.52
CA ASN A 490 21.21 17.75 -13.10
C ASN A 490 22.16 18.94 -12.84
#